data_AF-A0A1B6EQ36-F1
#
_entry.id   AF-A0A1B6EQ36-F1
#
_cell.length_a   1.000
_cell.length_b   1.000
_cell.length_c   1.000
_cell.angle_alpha   90.00
_cell.angle_beta   90.00
_cell.angle_gamma   90.00
#
_symmetry.space_group_name_H-M   'P 1'
#
loop_
_entity.id
_entity.type
_entity.pdbx_description
1 polymer ?
#
loop_
_entity_poly.entity_id
_entity_poly.type
_entity_poly.pdbx_seq_one_letter_code
_entity_poly.pdbx_strand_id
1 'polypeptide(L)'
;RFVAKGEDEIDDWRPIERMKTVSVAIVMALNVGVDPPDILKTKPCARLECWMNPLTVCSPKASEIVAMRLQKQYEYWQPRARYKHSVDPCLEDVRKLCITARRNAKDERLLFHYNGHGVPRPT
;
A
#
# COMPACT_ATOMS: atom_id res chain seq x y z
N ARG A 1 -32.62 -43.63 -16.21
CA ARG A 1 -31.35 -44.15 -15.65
C ARG A 1 -30.67 -42.99 -14.95
N PHE A 2 -30.77 -42.94 -13.62
CA PHE A 2 -30.01 -42.00 -12.80
C PHE A 2 -28.57 -42.52 -12.79
N VAL A 3 -27.62 -41.70 -13.27
CA VAL A 3 -26.20 -42.01 -13.16
C VAL A 3 -25.82 -41.69 -11.72
N ALA A 4 -25.44 -42.73 -10.97
CA ALA A 4 -24.86 -42.55 -9.64
C ALA A 4 -23.58 -41.72 -9.78
N LYS A 5 -23.47 -40.63 -9.02
CA LYS A 5 -22.19 -39.95 -8.80
C LYS A 5 -21.20 -40.99 -8.28
N GLY A 6 -20.09 -41.19 -8.99
CA GLY A 6 -19.02 -42.08 -8.56
C GLY A 6 -18.40 -41.59 -7.25
N GLU A 7 -17.93 -42.52 -6.42
CA GLU A 7 -17.42 -42.33 -5.05
C GLU A 7 -16.10 -41.54 -4.92
N ASP A 8 -15.62 -40.82 -5.94
CA ASP A 8 -14.32 -40.11 -5.91
C ASP A 8 -14.38 -38.67 -6.46
N GLU A 9 -15.50 -37.95 -6.33
CA GLU A 9 -15.42 -36.48 -6.38
C GLU A 9 -14.89 -35.99 -5.03
N ILE A 10 -13.57 -35.87 -4.91
CA ILE A 10 -12.94 -35.18 -3.78
C ILE A 10 -13.48 -33.75 -3.77
N ASP A 11 -14.25 -33.43 -2.73
CA ASP A 11 -14.80 -32.10 -2.47
C ASP A 11 -13.61 -31.16 -2.16
N ASP A 12 -13.06 -30.53 -3.21
CA ASP A 12 -11.85 -29.69 -3.18
C ASP A 12 -12.13 -28.26 -2.68
N TRP A 13 -12.94 -28.16 -1.63
CA TRP A 13 -13.29 -26.87 -1.01
C TRP A 13 -12.21 -26.37 -0.05
N ARG A 14 -11.22 -27.21 0.28
CA ARG A 14 -10.17 -26.88 1.25
C ARG A 14 -9.06 -26.09 0.55
N PRO A 15 -8.78 -24.84 0.97
CA PRO A 15 -7.65 -24.12 0.43
C PRO A 15 -6.34 -24.85 0.80
N ILE A 16 -5.63 -25.29 -0.23
CA ILE A 16 -4.39 -26.08 -0.14
C ILE A 16 -3.26 -25.23 0.48
N GLU A 17 -3.17 -23.96 0.10
CA GLU A 17 -2.16 -23.03 0.62
C GLU A 17 -2.78 -21.90 1.43
N ARG A 18 -2.28 -21.72 2.66
CA ARG A 18 -2.66 -20.61 3.54
C ARG A 18 -1.63 -19.49 3.48
N MET A 19 -1.73 -18.66 2.44
CA MET A 19 -0.87 -17.50 2.25
C MET A 19 -1.18 -16.39 3.26
N LYS A 20 -0.14 -15.73 3.78
CA LYS A 20 -0.27 -14.57 4.68
C LYS A 20 0.43 -13.36 4.10
N THR A 21 -0.13 -12.18 4.35
CA THR A 21 0.59 -10.91 4.14
C THR A 21 1.45 -10.63 5.36
N VAL A 22 2.75 -10.85 5.24
CA VAL A 22 3.69 -10.72 6.38
C VAL A 22 4.41 -9.36 6.41
N SER A 23 4.34 -8.60 5.32
CA SER A 23 4.98 -7.28 5.25
C SER A 23 4.17 -6.32 4.36
N VAL A 24 4.19 -5.05 4.75
CA VAL A 24 3.56 -3.95 4.03
C VAL A 24 4.59 -2.85 3.82
N ALA A 25 4.79 -2.46 2.56
CA ALA A 25 5.60 -1.33 2.15
C ALA A 25 4.66 -0.17 1.74
N ILE A 26 4.74 0.95 2.43
CA ILE A 26 3.94 2.15 2.18
C ILE A 26 4.85 3.21 1.55
N VAL A 27 4.67 3.46 0.26
CA VAL A 27 5.45 4.44 -0.51
C VAL A 27 4.56 5.65 -0.79
N MET A 28 4.95 6.80 -0.24
CA MET A 28 4.21 8.05 -0.37
C MET A 28 5.05 9.03 -1.19
N ALA A 29 4.56 9.44 -2.35
CA ALA A 29 5.15 10.49 -3.19
C ALA A 29 4.12 11.62 -3.33
N LEU A 30 4.01 12.43 -2.29
CA LEU A 30 2.96 13.44 -2.13
C LEU A 30 3.43 14.85 -2.44
N ASN A 31 4.74 15.14 -2.32
CA ASN A 31 5.31 16.47 -2.57
C ASN A 31 4.44 17.60 -1.99
N VAL A 32 4.09 17.51 -0.70
CA VAL A 32 3.04 18.35 -0.11
C VAL A 32 3.31 19.84 -0.35
N GLY A 33 2.33 20.53 -0.93
CA GLY A 33 2.41 21.95 -1.28
C GLY A 33 2.86 22.22 -2.72
N VAL A 34 3.26 21.19 -3.47
CA VAL A 34 3.62 21.27 -4.89
C VAL A 34 2.68 20.38 -5.69
N ASP A 35 1.96 20.98 -6.62
CA ASP A 35 1.08 20.24 -7.52
C ASP A 35 1.91 19.66 -8.69
N PRO A 36 1.65 18.42 -9.13
CA PRO A 36 2.35 17.86 -10.28
C PRO A 36 1.96 18.60 -11.57
N PRO A 37 2.90 18.70 -12.53
CA PRO A 37 2.76 19.58 -13.69
C PRO A 37 1.64 19.19 -14.68
N ASP A 38 1.19 17.95 -14.64
CA ASP A 38 0.17 17.40 -15.54
C ASP A 38 -1.25 17.44 -14.95
N ILE A 39 -1.43 17.99 -13.74
CA ILE A 39 -2.72 18.08 -13.06
C ILE A 39 -3.07 19.54 -12.75
N LEU A 40 -4.17 20.02 -13.33
CA LEU A 40 -4.77 21.30 -12.97
C LEU A 40 -5.83 21.08 -11.88
N LYS A 41 -5.59 21.58 -10.66
CA LYS A 41 -6.55 21.47 -9.54
C LYS A 41 -7.67 22.50 -9.66
N THR A 42 -8.90 22.05 -9.45
CA THR A 42 -10.10 22.91 -9.37
C THR A 42 -10.12 23.73 -8.07
N LYS A 43 -10.97 24.76 -8.01
CA LYS A 43 -11.24 25.53 -6.79
C LYS A 43 -12.74 25.50 -6.49
N PRO A 44 -13.20 24.80 -5.44
CA PRO A 44 -12.44 24.00 -4.47
C PRO A 44 -11.90 22.67 -5.04
N CYS A 45 -10.98 22.03 -4.32
CA CYS A 45 -10.45 20.69 -4.64
C CYS A 45 -10.46 19.78 -3.39
N ALA A 46 -10.47 18.46 -3.60
CA ALA A 46 -10.24 17.49 -2.54
C ALA A 46 -8.78 17.59 -2.05
N ARG A 47 -8.58 17.60 -0.72
CA ARG A 47 -7.27 17.83 -0.10
C ARG A 47 -6.92 16.88 1.04
N LEU A 48 -7.89 16.09 1.53
CA LEU A 48 -7.63 15.22 2.67
C LEU A 48 -6.83 14.00 2.22
N GLU A 49 -5.71 13.76 2.89
CA GLU A 49 -4.88 12.59 2.73
C GLU A 49 -4.93 11.81 4.05
N CYS A 50 -5.40 10.56 4.00
CA CYS A 50 -5.60 9.73 5.19
C CYS A 50 -6.34 10.46 6.33
N TRP A 51 -7.43 11.15 5.99
CA TRP A 51 -8.28 11.93 6.90
C TRP A 51 -7.56 13.10 7.59
N MET A 52 -6.47 13.60 6.98
CA MET A 52 -5.72 14.78 7.41
C MET A 52 -5.70 15.81 6.29
N ASN A 53 -5.81 17.10 6.62
CA ASN A 53 -5.39 18.14 5.69
C ASN A 53 -3.86 18.33 5.78
N PRO A 54 -3.06 17.96 4.77
CA PRO A 54 -1.60 18.03 4.85
C PRO A 54 -1.07 19.48 4.86
N LEU A 55 -1.90 20.46 4.47
CA LEU A 55 -1.53 21.88 4.44
C LEU A 55 -1.60 22.56 5.82
N THR A 56 -2.09 21.88 6.86
CA THR A 56 -2.17 22.45 8.23
C THR A 56 -0.90 22.21 9.04
N VAL A 57 0.09 21.52 8.49
CA VAL A 57 1.38 21.20 9.12
C VAL A 57 2.51 21.50 8.13
N CYS A 58 3.75 21.60 8.60
CA CYS A 58 4.87 21.83 7.69
C CYS A 58 5.06 20.63 6.74
N SER A 59 5.37 20.92 5.47
CA SER A 59 5.36 19.94 4.37
C SER A 59 6.14 18.65 4.66
N PRO A 60 7.40 18.66 5.15
CA PRO A 60 8.13 17.42 5.44
C PRO A 60 7.44 16.53 6.49
N LYS A 61 6.85 17.13 7.52
CA LYS A 61 6.14 16.39 8.57
C LYS A 61 4.76 15.93 8.11
N ALA A 62 4.15 16.61 7.14
CA ALA A 62 2.83 16.26 6.61
C ALA A 62 2.83 14.84 6.04
N SER A 63 3.75 14.55 5.12
CA SER A 63 3.83 13.25 4.45
C SER A 63 4.11 12.11 5.44
N GLU A 64 4.97 12.34 6.45
CA GLU A 64 5.23 11.37 7.52
C GLU A 64 3.98 11.03 8.32
N ILE A 65 3.21 12.04 8.76
CA ILE A 65 2.00 11.79 9.55
C ILE A 65 0.94 11.10 8.70
N VAL A 66 0.80 11.46 7.42
CA VAL A 66 -0.10 10.76 6.49
C VAL A 66 0.30 9.28 6.38
N ALA A 67 1.58 8.97 6.20
CA ALA A 67 2.08 7.60 6.15
C ALA A 67 1.79 6.82 7.45
N MET A 68 1.99 7.45 8.62
CA MET A 68 1.67 6.85 9.92
C MET A 68 0.17 6.60 10.09
N ARG A 69 -0.69 7.51 9.62
CA ARG A 69 -2.15 7.32 9.66
C ARG A 69 -2.58 6.18 8.73
N LEU A 70 -1.99 6.09 7.54
CA LEU A 70 -2.23 5.00 6.62
C LEU A 70 -1.78 3.65 7.19
N GLN A 71 -0.63 3.62 7.86
CA GLN A 71 -0.17 2.43 8.57
C GLN A 71 -1.20 1.97 9.61
N LYS A 72 -1.70 2.88 10.46
CA LYS A 72 -2.75 2.58 11.46
C LYS A 72 -4.03 2.02 10.82
N GLN A 73 -4.41 2.51 9.64
CA GLN A 73 -5.56 1.99 8.90
C GLN A 73 -5.33 0.55 8.43
N TYR A 74 -4.13 0.21 7.96
CA TYR A 74 -3.80 -1.17 7.59
C TYR A 74 -3.61 -2.10 8.80
N GLU A 75 -3.07 -1.59 9.91
CA GLU A 75 -2.92 -2.34 11.16
C GLU A 75 -4.25 -2.86 11.70
N TYR A 76 -5.36 -2.15 11.44
CA TYR A 76 -6.70 -2.63 11.77
C TYR A 76 -7.04 -3.96 11.07
N TRP A 77 -6.64 -4.12 9.81
CA TRP A 77 -6.90 -5.33 9.01
C TRP A 77 -5.85 -6.41 9.21
N GLN A 78 -4.58 -6.04 9.39
CA GLN A 78 -3.47 -6.97 9.58
C GLN A 78 -2.46 -6.45 10.63
N PRO A 79 -2.72 -6.67 11.92
CA PRO A 79 -1.89 -6.08 12.99
C PRO A 79 -0.51 -6.73 13.13
N ARG A 80 -0.30 -7.95 12.58
CA ARG A 80 0.94 -8.73 12.77
C ARG A 80 1.93 -8.61 11.61
N ALA A 81 1.60 -7.86 10.56
CA ALA A 81 2.54 -7.62 9.47
C ALA A 81 3.64 -6.64 9.88
N ARG A 82 4.79 -6.72 9.20
CA ARG A 82 5.87 -5.73 9.33
C ARG A 82 5.62 -4.56 8.39
N TYR A 83 5.35 -3.40 8.97
CA TYR A 83 5.12 -2.15 8.26
C TYR A 83 6.42 -1.38 8.07
N LYS A 84 6.64 -0.88 6.86
CA LYS A 84 7.71 0.07 6.53
C LYS A 84 7.14 1.15 5.63
N HIS A 85 7.40 2.42 5.95
CA HIS A 85 7.05 3.54 5.10
C HIS A 85 8.30 4.16 4.48
N SER A 86 8.13 4.74 3.30
CA SER A 86 9.14 5.48 2.55
C SER A 86 8.46 6.72 2.00
N VAL A 87 8.89 7.89 2.48
CA VAL A 87 8.22 9.18 2.30
C VAL A 87 9.03 10.04 1.35
N ASP A 88 8.36 10.55 0.32
CA ASP A 88 8.91 11.25 -0.84
C ASP A 88 10.26 10.65 -1.33
N PRO A 89 10.31 9.32 -1.60
CA PRO A 89 11.58 8.63 -1.79
C PRO A 89 12.16 8.76 -3.18
N CYS A 90 13.47 8.53 -3.29
CA CYS A 90 14.11 8.32 -4.58
C CYS A 90 14.03 6.85 -5.03
N LEU A 91 14.42 6.58 -6.28
CA LEU A 91 14.43 5.24 -6.87
C LEU A 91 15.23 4.23 -6.02
N GLU A 92 16.38 4.65 -5.47
CA GLU A 92 17.23 3.79 -4.65
C GLU A 92 16.57 3.37 -3.34
N ASP A 93 15.80 4.26 -2.72
CA ASP A 93 15.10 3.97 -1.46
C ASP A 93 14.02 2.91 -1.68
N VAL A 94 13.22 3.07 -2.75
CA VAL A 94 12.19 2.11 -3.14
C VAL A 94 12.81 0.76 -3.50
N ARG A 95 13.93 0.76 -4.25
CA ARG A 95 14.66 -0.48 -4.57
C ARG A 95 15.11 -1.21 -3.31
N LYS A 96 15.78 -0.52 -2.38
CA LYS A 96 16.25 -1.10 -1.11
C LYS A 96 15.09 -1.62 -0.26
N LEU A 97 13.99 -0.88 -0.21
CA LEU A 97 12.77 -1.28 0.49
C LEU A 97 12.22 -2.60 -0.07
N CYS A 98 11.99 -2.67 -1.38
CA CYS A 98 11.44 -3.85 -2.05
C CYS A 98 12.33 -5.09 -1.89
N ILE A 99 13.64 -4.95 -2.11
CA ILE A 99 14.61 -6.06 -1.95
C ILE A 99 14.59 -6.58 -0.51
N THR A 100 14.66 -5.67 0.47
CA THR A 100 14.64 -6.04 1.89
C THR A 100 13.33 -6.73 2.26
N ALA A 101 12.22 -6.22 1.76
CA ALA A 101 10.90 -6.72 2.13
C ALA A 101 10.62 -8.10 1.52
N ARG A 102 11.03 -8.34 0.25
CA ARG A 102 11.00 -9.67 -0.38
C ARG A 102 11.89 -10.66 0.37
N ARG A 103 13.16 -10.31 0.64
CA ARG A 103 14.10 -11.18 1.38
C ARG A 103 13.51 -11.67 2.72
N ASN A 104 12.80 -10.79 3.42
CA ASN A 104 12.19 -11.11 4.72
C ASN A 104 10.85 -11.85 4.61
N ALA A 105 10.12 -11.70 3.50
CA ALA A 105 8.83 -12.37 3.28
C ALA A 105 9.00 -13.82 2.79
N LYS A 106 10.15 -14.17 2.19
CA LYS A 106 10.36 -15.47 1.54
C LYS A 106 9.24 -15.70 0.50
N ASP A 107 8.44 -16.74 0.68
CA ASP A 107 7.34 -17.12 -0.20
C ASP A 107 5.99 -16.50 0.22
N GLU A 108 5.95 -15.77 1.34
CA GLU A 108 4.75 -15.10 1.80
C GLU A 108 4.43 -13.85 0.97
N ARG A 109 3.18 -13.39 1.10
CA ARG A 109 2.69 -12.22 0.39
C ARG A 109 3.28 -10.94 0.99
N LEU A 110 3.58 -10.01 0.09
CA LEU A 110 3.89 -8.63 0.43
C LEU A 110 2.80 -7.70 -0.12
N LEU A 111 2.44 -6.68 0.65
CA LEU A 111 1.63 -5.57 0.16
C LEU A 111 2.55 -4.39 -0.16
N PHE A 112 2.46 -3.87 -1.37
CA PHE A 112 3.11 -2.62 -1.77
C PHE A 112 2.03 -1.59 -2.04
N HIS A 113 1.92 -0.59 -1.17
CA HIS A 113 1.03 0.55 -1.34
C HIS A 113 1.82 1.70 -1.94
N TYR A 114 1.39 2.21 -3.07
CA TYR A 114 1.97 3.40 -3.71
C TYR A 114 0.92 4.49 -3.80
N ASN A 115 1.21 5.66 -3.23
CA ASN A 115 0.43 6.87 -3.39
C ASN A 115 1.29 7.93 -4.09
N GLY A 116 0.95 8.22 -5.35
CA GLY A 116 1.65 9.16 -6.21
C GLY A 116 0.88 10.46 -6.49
N HIS A 117 -0.01 10.91 -5.60
CA HIS A 117 -0.81 12.11 -5.85
C HIS A 117 0.01 13.40 -6.04
N GLY A 118 1.27 13.43 -5.60
CA GLY A 118 2.19 14.56 -5.75
C GLY A 118 3.14 14.46 -6.94
N VAL A 119 2.97 13.45 -7.81
CA VAL A 119 3.85 13.22 -8.98
C VAL A 119 3.03 13.08 -10.26
N PRO A 120 3.67 13.17 -11.43
CA PRO A 120 2.97 12.98 -12.70
C PRO A 120 2.29 11.62 -12.82
N ARG A 121 1.26 11.54 -13.67
CA ARG A 121 0.60 10.27 -13.97
C ARG A 121 1.59 9.23 -14.52
N PRO A 122 1.37 7.93 -14.25
CA PRO A 122 2.12 6.85 -14.89
C PRO A 122 2.07 6.97 -16.42
N THR A 123 3.19 6.64 -17.07
CA THR A 123 3.36 6.58 -18.52
C THR A 123 2.61 5.44 -19.18
#